data_AF-A0A5E4M264-F1
#
_entry.id   AF-A0A5E4M264-F1
#
_cell.length_a   1.000
_cell.length_b   1.000
_cell.length_c   1.000
_cell.angle_alpha   90.00
_cell.angle_beta   90.00
_cell.angle_gamma   90.00
#
_symmetry.space_group_name_H-M   'P 1'
#
loop_
_entity.id
_entity.type
_entity.pdbx_description
1 polymer ?
#
loop_
_entity_poly.entity_id
_entity_poly.type
_entity_poly.pdbx_seq_one_letter_code
_entity_poly.pdbx_strand_id
1 'polypeptide(L)'
;MNSQEISIPVPWGHIAAKTWGHPLATRVLCLHGKQDNCGTFDRLIPLLRQGFYFVCIDIPGHGHSSHFPPGFRITLECFVLAIKRVVDHLAWTTFNCIGHSMGGMISSLFASLYPEHIEKLIMIDCAGPISIEPQDTVKFLRESCNNLLKIESKTMSRSPPSYTYEQAINLVLTKRPSKLTRQSADVLIQRTLQKHSNDSYSLSTDQRMKIDYNQMFSPMQHMFIIHSIKCPVLYLLAVENLYHNLPQIKSVKKMYKSNPNVQIVKVNGNHDVHLNHPERIADLINNFLLSKLTKTYGDDTRPAVLCVHGIQDNCDTFVTLLPLLPNDYYYVCVDLPGHGRSARFPSHVPLEFVNYLGSIKWVVDHFSWSELVYLGHSFGGQLGSWFAAVYPDLVRCLVVLDTMGPRPVKLADTLAAVRSRVEDAQSLYRRQCGRQPPVYTFDEAVGKMMAGRPSRLTDESARILARRGLVVVDDEADDKSYTFACDQRLKLAFNPLMTFDQHEQILSNIACPTVFVLADENRARYSTYLKDAYEFYTKRPNVTVKVVSGDHDVHLNHPDRVFKHVCDFLRQHCTI
;
A
#
# COMPACT_ATOMS: atom_id res chain seq x y z
N MET A 1 -14.77 -13.52 -1.54
CA MET A 1 -14.97 -12.45 -2.55
C MET A 1 -15.29 -13.11 -3.87
N ASN A 2 -16.38 -12.72 -4.54
CA ASN A 2 -16.71 -13.27 -5.86
C ASN A 2 -15.86 -12.58 -6.92
N SER A 3 -15.33 -13.35 -7.88
CA SER A 3 -14.60 -12.80 -9.02
C SER A 3 -15.55 -12.28 -10.09
N GLN A 4 -15.14 -11.25 -10.83
CA GLN A 4 -15.83 -10.81 -12.05
C GLN A 4 -14.92 -11.02 -13.26
N GLU A 5 -15.50 -11.37 -14.42
CA GLU A 5 -14.75 -11.44 -15.68
C GLU A 5 -14.78 -10.09 -16.38
N ILE A 6 -13.63 -9.67 -16.90
CA ILE A 6 -13.50 -8.49 -17.77
C ILE A 6 -12.69 -8.84 -19.01
N SER A 7 -12.86 -8.05 -20.06
CA SER A 7 -12.12 -8.17 -21.32
C SER A 7 -11.54 -6.81 -21.71
N ILE A 8 -10.24 -6.78 -21.94
CA ILE A 8 -9.46 -5.57 -22.25
C ILE A 8 -9.08 -5.60 -23.74
N PRO A 9 -9.53 -4.64 -24.56
CA PRO A 9 -9.22 -4.62 -25.98
C PRO A 9 -7.73 -4.36 -26.23
N VAL A 10 -7.14 -5.11 -27.16
CA VAL A 10 -5.76 -4.92 -27.65
C VAL A 10 -5.74 -5.06 -29.18
N PRO A 11 -4.71 -4.54 -29.89
CA PRO A 11 -4.71 -4.56 -31.35
C PRO A 11 -4.85 -5.94 -32.01
N TRP A 12 -4.50 -7.01 -31.31
CA TRP A 12 -4.62 -8.40 -31.78
C TRP A 12 -5.84 -9.14 -31.22
N GLY A 13 -6.79 -8.43 -30.62
CA GLY A 13 -8.02 -9.00 -30.07
C GLY A 13 -8.30 -8.45 -28.67
N HIS A 14 -8.22 -9.32 -27.66
CA HIS A 14 -8.48 -8.94 -26.28
C HIS A 14 -7.60 -9.72 -25.30
N ILE A 15 -7.44 -9.14 -24.11
CA ILE A 15 -6.86 -9.76 -22.92
C ILE A 15 -8.01 -10.00 -21.93
N ALA A 16 -8.26 -11.27 -21.60
CA ALA A 16 -9.23 -11.65 -20.59
C ALA A 16 -8.64 -11.50 -19.19
N ALA A 17 -9.46 -11.16 -18.20
CA ALA A 17 -9.00 -11.06 -16.82
C ALA A 17 -10.13 -11.35 -15.83
N LYS A 18 -9.72 -11.79 -14.64
CA LYS A 18 -10.59 -11.89 -13.46
C LYS A 18 -10.27 -10.78 -12.49
N THR A 19 -11.29 -10.18 -11.89
CA THR A 19 -11.15 -9.12 -10.90
C THR A 19 -11.75 -9.50 -9.55
N TRP A 20 -11.13 -9.01 -8.47
CA TRP A 20 -11.62 -9.15 -7.10
C TRP A 20 -11.47 -7.82 -6.35
N GLY A 21 -12.45 -7.51 -5.49
CA GLY A 21 -12.46 -6.28 -4.70
C GLY A 21 -13.09 -5.10 -5.42
N HIS A 22 -13.09 -3.94 -4.76
CA HIS A 22 -13.74 -2.73 -5.27
C HIS A 22 -12.81 -1.93 -6.19
N PRO A 23 -13.22 -1.46 -7.39
CA PRO A 23 -12.34 -0.77 -8.34
C PRO A 23 -11.61 0.49 -7.83
N LEU A 24 -12.12 1.11 -6.74
CA LEU A 24 -11.48 2.26 -6.07
C LEU A 24 -10.45 1.86 -4.99
N ALA A 25 -10.29 0.57 -4.71
CA ALA A 25 -9.35 0.06 -3.72
C ALA A 25 -7.92 0.03 -4.27
N THR A 26 -6.95 -0.31 -3.42
CA THR A 26 -5.53 -0.31 -3.82
C THR A 26 -5.28 -1.32 -4.94
N ARG A 27 -4.74 -0.85 -6.05
CA ARG A 27 -4.63 -1.60 -7.32
C ARG A 27 -3.53 -2.65 -7.23
N VAL A 28 -3.85 -3.88 -7.64
CA VAL A 28 -2.91 -4.99 -7.73
C VAL A 28 -3.07 -5.70 -9.07
N LEU A 29 -2.03 -5.68 -9.91
CA LEU A 29 -2.00 -6.48 -11.14
C LEU A 29 -1.38 -7.85 -10.85
N CYS A 30 -2.00 -8.94 -11.32
CA CYS A 30 -1.48 -10.30 -11.11
C CYS A 30 -1.17 -11.00 -12.44
N LEU A 31 0.06 -11.52 -12.57
CA LEU A 31 0.58 -12.17 -13.78
C LEU A 31 0.95 -13.64 -13.49
N HIS A 32 0.34 -14.57 -14.23
CA HIS A 32 0.50 -16.02 -14.03
C HIS A 32 1.78 -16.59 -14.69
N GLY A 33 2.07 -17.87 -14.39
CA GLY A 33 3.19 -18.61 -14.95
C GLY A 33 2.98 -19.09 -16.39
N LYS A 34 4.05 -19.63 -16.98
CA LYS A 34 4.03 -20.19 -18.33
C LYS A 34 3.05 -21.37 -18.41
N GLN A 35 2.18 -21.39 -19.43
CA GLN A 35 1.15 -22.44 -19.63
C GLN A 35 0.08 -22.51 -18.52
N ASP A 36 0.01 -21.51 -17.64
CA ASP A 36 -1.08 -21.34 -16.69
C ASP A 36 -2.16 -20.41 -17.29
N ASN A 37 -2.96 -19.80 -16.43
CA ASN A 37 -3.92 -18.75 -16.73
C ASN A 37 -4.24 -17.98 -15.43
N CYS A 38 -5.06 -16.93 -15.48
CA CYS A 38 -5.35 -16.11 -14.31
C CYS A 38 -6.09 -16.85 -13.19
N GLY A 39 -6.69 -18.01 -13.49
CA GLY A 39 -7.26 -18.91 -12.50
C GLY A 39 -6.25 -19.42 -11.47
N THR A 40 -4.95 -19.38 -11.76
CA THR A 40 -3.89 -19.76 -10.79
C THR A 40 -3.96 -18.99 -9.47
N PHE A 41 -4.60 -17.82 -9.47
CA PHE A 41 -4.77 -16.98 -8.29
C PHE A 41 -6.08 -17.23 -7.51
N ASP A 42 -6.98 -18.09 -8.01
CA ASP A 42 -8.31 -18.34 -7.44
C ASP A 42 -8.26 -18.87 -6.00
N ARG A 43 -7.18 -19.57 -5.64
CA ARG A 43 -6.97 -20.08 -4.28
C ARG A 43 -6.21 -19.09 -3.39
N LEU A 44 -5.43 -18.18 -3.96
CA LEU A 44 -4.62 -17.21 -3.21
C LEU A 44 -5.40 -15.95 -2.85
N ILE A 45 -6.05 -15.31 -3.83
CA ILE A 45 -6.72 -14.01 -3.63
C ILE A 45 -7.76 -14.03 -2.50
N PRO A 46 -8.56 -15.11 -2.31
CA PRO A 46 -9.49 -15.16 -1.18
C PRO A 46 -8.84 -15.13 0.21
N LEU A 47 -7.55 -15.47 0.31
CA LEU A 47 -6.77 -15.41 1.57
C LEU A 47 -6.06 -14.06 1.77
N LEU A 48 -6.08 -13.19 0.76
CA LEU A 48 -5.51 -11.86 0.86
C LEU A 48 -6.52 -10.90 1.51
N ARG A 49 -6.01 -9.92 2.26
CA ARG A 49 -6.82 -8.94 3.00
C ARG A 49 -7.73 -8.15 2.06
N GLN A 50 -8.86 -7.70 2.58
CA GLN A 50 -9.74 -6.76 1.87
C GLN A 50 -9.07 -5.38 1.74
N GLY A 51 -9.58 -4.54 0.84
CA GLY A 51 -9.01 -3.21 0.56
C GLY A 51 -8.06 -3.15 -0.63
N PHE A 52 -7.93 -4.25 -1.37
CA PHE A 52 -7.22 -4.31 -2.65
C PHE A 52 -8.19 -4.61 -3.80
N TYR A 53 -7.87 -4.07 -4.98
CA TYR A 53 -8.50 -4.39 -6.25
C TYR A 53 -7.52 -5.21 -7.09
N PHE A 54 -7.74 -6.52 -7.15
CA PHE A 54 -6.91 -7.43 -7.91
C PHE A 54 -7.44 -7.52 -9.34
N VAL A 55 -6.56 -7.34 -10.32
CA VAL A 55 -6.81 -7.63 -11.74
C VAL A 55 -5.83 -8.73 -12.15
N CYS A 56 -6.32 -9.96 -12.25
CA CYS A 56 -5.52 -11.10 -12.68
C CYS A 56 -5.78 -11.36 -14.15
N ILE A 57 -4.78 -11.17 -15.00
CA ILE A 57 -4.96 -11.29 -16.45
C ILE A 57 -4.55 -12.66 -16.96
N ASP A 58 -5.20 -13.12 -18.02
CA ASP A 58 -4.66 -14.17 -18.89
C ASP A 58 -3.61 -13.51 -19.80
N ILE A 59 -2.35 -13.88 -19.66
CA ILE A 59 -1.26 -13.40 -20.51
C ILE A 59 -1.54 -13.81 -21.97
N PRO A 60 -1.24 -12.96 -22.99
CA PRO A 60 -1.50 -13.31 -24.39
C PRO A 60 -1.08 -14.73 -24.76
N GLY A 61 -1.95 -15.45 -25.49
CA GLY A 61 -1.73 -16.87 -25.81
C GLY A 61 -2.12 -17.87 -24.71
N HIS A 62 -2.73 -17.42 -23.61
CA HIS A 62 -3.16 -18.27 -22.49
C HIS A 62 -4.63 -18.02 -22.14
N GLY A 63 -5.23 -18.98 -21.41
CA GLY A 63 -6.60 -18.87 -20.89
C GLY A 63 -7.59 -18.48 -21.99
N HIS A 64 -8.31 -17.37 -21.75
CA HIS A 64 -9.26 -16.80 -22.71
C HIS A 64 -8.70 -15.62 -23.51
N SER A 65 -7.43 -15.23 -23.30
CA SER A 65 -6.81 -14.13 -24.05
C SER A 65 -6.48 -14.50 -25.48
N SER A 66 -6.58 -13.51 -26.37
CA SER A 66 -6.20 -13.65 -27.77
C SER A 66 -4.71 -13.97 -27.92
N HIS A 67 -4.38 -14.77 -28.94
CA HIS A 67 -2.99 -15.09 -29.29
C HIS A 67 -2.35 -13.88 -29.97
N PHE A 68 -1.03 -13.71 -29.84
CA PHE A 68 -0.32 -12.76 -30.70
C PHE A 68 -0.46 -13.17 -32.18
N PRO A 69 -0.36 -12.25 -33.15
CA PRO A 69 -0.46 -12.64 -34.56
C PRO A 69 0.62 -13.66 -34.96
N PRO A 70 0.35 -14.52 -35.97
CA PRO A 70 1.30 -15.53 -36.42
C PRO A 70 2.50 -14.92 -37.17
N GLY A 71 3.55 -15.71 -37.40
CA GLY A 71 4.67 -15.36 -38.29
C GLY A 71 5.83 -14.61 -37.62
N PHE A 72 5.81 -14.45 -36.30
CA PHE A 72 6.94 -13.87 -35.56
C PHE A 72 7.19 -14.58 -34.22
N ARG A 73 8.42 -14.44 -33.73
CA ARG A 73 8.85 -14.93 -32.43
C ARG A 73 8.29 -14.05 -31.32
N ILE A 74 7.64 -14.67 -30.34
CA ILE A 74 7.21 -13.99 -29.12
C ILE A 74 8.41 -13.85 -28.17
N THR A 75 8.64 -12.64 -27.68
CA THR A 75 9.69 -12.31 -26.72
C THR A 75 9.11 -11.75 -25.43
N LEU A 76 9.93 -11.62 -24.40
CA LEU A 76 9.50 -11.05 -23.12
C LEU A 76 9.03 -9.59 -23.26
N GLU A 77 9.61 -8.81 -24.18
CA GLU A 77 9.17 -7.43 -24.49
C GLU A 77 7.73 -7.40 -25.03
N CYS A 78 7.33 -8.39 -25.84
CA CYS A 78 5.95 -8.46 -26.33
C CYS A 78 4.96 -8.54 -25.17
N PHE A 79 5.30 -9.31 -24.13
CA PHE A 79 4.47 -9.40 -22.94
C PHE A 79 4.50 -8.10 -22.13
N VAL A 80 5.66 -7.48 -21.92
CA VAL A 80 5.76 -6.17 -21.23
C VAL A 80 4.90 -5.11 -21.93
N LEU A 81 4.93 -5.03 -23.25
CA LEU A 81 4.08 -4.11 -24.02
C LEU A 81 2.58 -4.43 -23.88
N ALA A 82 2.22 -5.71 -23.83
CA ALA A 82 0.85 -6.11 -23.54
C ALA A 82 0.41 -5.68 -22.13
N ILE A 83 1.29 -5.82 -21.12
CA ILE A 83 1.03 -5.32 -19.76
C ILE A 83 0.86 -3.80 -19.76
N LYS A 84 1.72 -3.06 -20.46
CA LYS A 84 1.60 -1.60 -20.55
C LYS A 84 0.25 -1.19 -21.15
N ARG A 85 -0.23 -1.90 -22.18
CA ARG A 85 -1.56 -1.67 -22.77
C ARG A 85 -2.70 -1.95 -21.79
N VAL A 86 -2.59 -3.00 -20.98
CA VAL A 86 -3.55 -3.30 -19.91
C VAL A 86 -3.60 -2.16 -18.91
N VAL A 87 -2.45 -1.74 -18.39
CA VAL A 87 -2.34 -0.67 -17.39
C VAL A 87 -2.86 0.67 -17.93
N ASP A 88 -2.54 0.99 -19.19
CA ASP A 88 -3.03 2.20 -19.87
C ASP A 88 -4.54 2.17 -20.06
N HIS A 89 -5.10 1.03 -20.48
CA HIS A 89 -6.54 0.86 -20.63
C HIS A 89 -7.28 1.02 -19.29
N LEU A 90 -6.70 0.50 -18.21
CA LEU A 90 -7.23 0.65 -16.86
C LEU A 90 -7.03 2.06 -16.28
N ALA A 91 -6.31 2.94 -16.98
CA ALA A 91 -5.91 4.27 -16.52
C ALA A 91 -5.15 4.25 -15.18
N TRP A 92 -4.28 3.25 -15.00
CA TRP A 92 -3.48 3.09 -13.78
C TRP A 92 -2.14 3.80 -13.93
N THR A 93 -1.94 4.87 -13.15
CA THR A 93 -0.65 5.55 -13.05
C THR A 93 0.32 4.78 -12.16
N THR A 94 -0.13 4.33 -10.99
CA THR A 94 0.64 3.48 -10.07
C THR A 94 -0.18 2.27 -9.62
N PHE A 95 0.49 1.14 -9.39
CA PHE A 95 -0.12 -0.10 -8.91
C PHE A 95 0.89 -1.02 -8.21
N ASN A 96 0.40 -2.01 -7.45
CA ASN A 96 1.23 -3.11 -6.93
C ASN A 96 1.18 -4.30 -7.89
N CYS A 97 2.22 -5.12 -7.96
CA CYS A 97 2.26 -6.25 -8.89
C CYS A 97 2.58 -7.57 -8.18
N ILE A 98 1.86 -8.64 -8.53
CA ILE A 98 2.14 -10.02 -8.10
C ILE A 98 2.41 -10.86 -9.35
N GLY A 99 3.62 -11.41 -9.46
CA GLY A 99 4.00 -12.25 -10.59
C GLY A 99 4.47 -13.62 -10.15
N HIS A 100 3.89 -14.68 -10.69
CA HIS A 100 4.36 -16.07 -10.52
C HIS A 100 5.19 -16.51 -11.72
N SER A 101 6.34 -17.14 -11.48
CA SER A 101 7.17 -17.75 -12.53
C SER A 101 7.41 -16.78 -13.72
N MET A 102 6.98 -17.13 -14.94
CA MET A 102 7.02 -16.24 -16.11
C MET A 102 6.40 -14.86 -15.85
N GLY A 103 5.25 -14.79 -15.16
CA GLY A 103 4.63 -13.54 -14.75
C GLY A 103 5.51 -12.72 -13.82
N GLY A 104 6.32 -13.36 -12.96
CA GLY A 104 7.36 -12.69 -12.18
C GLY A 104 8.49 -12.13 -13.04
N MET A 105 8.88 -12.83 -14.11
CA MET A 105 9.91 -12.34 -15.06
C MET A 105 9.41 -11.10 -15.80
N ILE A 106 8.18 -11.15 -16.31
CA ILE A 106 7.52 -10.02 -16.98
C ILE A 106 7.39 -8.84 -16.02
N SER A 107 6.93 -9.09 -14.80
CA SER A 107 6.74 -8.05 -13.77
C SER A 107 8.06 -7.38 -13.40
N SER A 108 9.13 -8.16 -13.25
CA SER A 108 10.45 -7.63 -12.93
C SER A 108 11.00 -6.78 -14.08
N LEU A 109 10.87 -7.23 -15.33
CA LEU A 109 11.32 -6.43 -16.48
C LEU A 109 10.48 -5.16 -16.63
N PHE A 110 9.17 -5.23 -16.41
CA PHE A 110 8.29 -4.06 -16.39
C PHE A 110 8.74 -3.07 -15.31
N ALA A 111 9.01 -3.53 -14.09
CA ALA A 111 9.48 -2.68 -12.98
C ALA A 111 10.84 -2.02 -13.24
N SER A 112 11.67 -2.63 -14.09
CA SER A 112 12.96 -2.06 -14.52
C SER A 112 12.79 -1.00 -15.60
N LEU A 113 11.87 -1.20 -16.54
CA LEU A 113 11.64 -0.30 -17.68
C LEU A 113 10.71 0.87 -17.33
N TYR A 114 9.80 0.67 -16.38
CA TYR A 114 8.77 1.60 -15.95
C TYR A 114 8.73 1.69 -14.40
N PRO A 115 9.85 2.08 -13.75
CA PRO A 115 9.98 2.06 -12.29
C PRO A 115 8.96 2.96 -11.56
N GLU A 116 8.44 3.99 -12.22
CA GLU A 116 7.43 4.93 -11.73
C GLU A 116 6.04 4.29 -11.55
N HIS A 117 5.76 3.20 -12.25
CA HIS A 117 4.44 2.60 -12.30
C HIS A 117 4.18 1.56 -11.19
N ILE A 118 5.23 0.96 -10.60
CA ILE A 118 5.09 -0.12 -9.60
C ILE A 118 5.44 0.37 -8.19
N GLU A 119 4.49 0.28 -7.26
CA GLU A 119 4.68 0.69 -5.86
C GLU A 119 5.37 -0.38 -5.01
N LYS A 120 5.01 -1.64 -5.26
CA LYS A 120 5.57 -2.86 -4.65
C LYS A 120 5.46 -4.02 -5.64
N LEU A 121 6.49 -4.87 -5.67
CA LEU A 121 6.53 -6.07 -6.49
C LEU A 121 6.62 -7.32 -5.62
N ILE A 122 5.76 -8.30 -5.87
CA ILE A 122 5.82 -9.62 -5.25
C ILE A 122 6.14 -10.64 -6.34
N MET A 123 7.24 -11.35 -6.17
CA MET A 123 7.67 -12.41 -7.08
C MET A 123 7.51 -13.76 -6.40
N ILE A 124 6.71 -14.62 -7.00
CA ILE A 124 6.44 -15.98 -6.50
C ILE A 124 7.24 -16.97 -7.34
N ASP A 125 8.26 -17.53 -6.72
CA ASP A 125 9.14 -18.57 -7.25
C ASP A 125 9.67 -18.30 -8.66
N CYS A 126 10.16 -17.06 -8.88
CA CYS A 126 10.70 -16.58 -10.14
C CYS A 126 12.10 -16.01 -9.94
N ALA A 127 13.09 -16.50 -10.67
CA ALA A 127 14.45 -15.96 -10.64
C ALA A 127 14.73 -14.90 -11.71
N GLY A 128 13.73 -14.12 -12.15
CA GLY A 128 13.86 -13.16 -13.26
C GLY A 128 14.17 -13.86 -14.60
N PRO A 129 14.43 -13.09 -15.68
CA PRO A 129 14.84 -13.67 -16.95
C PRO A 129 16.18 -14.41 -16.78
N ILE A 130 16.37 -15.52 -17.47
CA ILE A 130 17.59 -16.34 -17.37
C ILE A 130 18.67 -15.75 -18.27
N SER A 131 19.84 -15.42 -17.72
CA SER A 131 20.96 -14.88 -18.49
C SER A 131 21.60 -15.94 -19.38
N ILE A 132 22.02 -15.53 -20.57
CA ILE A 132 22.77 -16.37 -21.52
C ILE A 132 24.22 -15.89 -21.54
N GLU A 133 25.17 -16.82 -21.48
CA GLU A 133 26.58 -16.49 -21.61
C GLU A 133 26.86 -16.00 -23.05
N PRO A 134 27.66 -14.91 -23.24
CA PRO A 134 27.85 -14.30 -24.56
C PRO A 134 28.23 -15.29 -25.67
N GLN A 135 29.08 -16.28 -25.37
CA GLN A 135 29.51 -17.31 -26.32
C GLN A 135 28.38 -18.23 -26.82
N ASP A 136 27.30 -18.39 -26.05
CA ASP A 136 26.18 -19.27 -26.41
C ASP A 136 25.09 -18.55 -27.22
N THR A 137 25.16 -17.22 -27.35
CA THR A 137 24.13 -16.38 -28.00
C THR A 137 23.71 -16.87 -29.38
N VAL A 138 24.69 -17.15 -30.26
CA VAL A 138 24.42 -17.60 -31.64
C VAL A 138 23.73 -18.97 -31.67
N LYS A 139 24.15 -19.88 -30.77
CA LYS A 139 23.55 -21.21 -30.64
C LYS A 139 22.08 -21.09 -30.23
N PHE A 140 21.79 -20.31 -29.18
CA PHE A 140 20.42 -20.10 -28.71
C PHE A 140 19.53 -19.40 -29.74
N LEU A 141 20.05 -18.42 -30.49
CA LEU A 141 19.32 -17.79 -31.60
C LEU A 141 18.93 -18.80 -32.67
N ARG A 142 19.89 -19.58 -33.15
CA ARG A 142 19.65 -20.59 -34.18
C ARG A 142 18.64 -21.63 -33.72
N GLU A 143 18.80 -22.17 -32.51
CA GLU A 143 17.87 -23.14 -31.93
C GLU A 143 16.45 -22.57 -31.82
N SER A 144 16.33 -21.31 -31.37
CA SER A 144 15.03 -20.65 -31.25
C SER A 144 14.34 -20.45 -32.61
N CYS A 145 15.08 -20.03 -33.64
CA CYS A 145 14.54 -19.86 -34.99
C CYS A 145 14.10 -21.22 -35.57
N ASN A 146 14.92 -22.27 -35.44
CA ASN A 146 14.59 -23.61 -35.91
C ASN A 146 13.36 -24.18 -35.19
N ASN A 147 13.26 -23.94 -33.87
CA ASN A 147 12.11 -24.37 -33.08
C ASN A 147 10.83 -23.64 -33.47
N LEU A 148 10.90 -22.35 -33.80
CA LEU A 148 9.75 -21.59 -34.32
C LEU A 148 9.25 -22.18 -35.63
N LEU A 149 10.13 -22.31 -36.63
CA LEU A 149 9.77 -22.88 -37.94
C LEU A 149 9.19 -24.30 -37.81
N LYS A 150 9.75 -25.11 -36.89
CA LYS A 150 9.25 -26.46 -36.60
C LYS A 150 7.84 -26.45 -36.00
N ILE A 151 7.56 -25.54 -35.07
CA ILE A 151 6.22 -25.41 -34.48
C ILE A 151 5.24 -24.89 -35.52
N GLU A 152 5.59 -23.86 -36.28
CA GLU A 152 4.73 -23.28 -37.32
C GLU A 152 4.36 -24.32 -38.39
N SER A 153 5.35 -25.07 -38.90
CA SER A 153 5.12 -26.17 -39.83
C SER A 153 4.17 -27.23 -39.24
N LYS A 154 4.33 -27.56 -37.95
CA LYS A 154 3.47 -28.54 -37.28
C LYS A 154 2.03 -28.02 -37.08
N THR A 155 1.86 -26.75 -36.74
CA THR A 155 0.54 -26.15 -36.51
C THR A 155 -0.20 -25.85 -37.81
N MET A 156 0.51 -25.58 -38.91
CA MET A 156 -0.10 -25.45 -40.25
C MET A 156 -0.56 -26.79 -40.82
N SER A 157 0.13 -27.88 -40.48
CA SER A 157 -0.13 -29.21 -41.08
C SER A 157 -1.02 -30.12 -40.23
N ARG A 158 -1.37 -29.75 -38.99
CA ARG A 158 -2.13 -30.61 -38.07
C ARG A 158 -3.15 -29.83 -37.24
N SER A 159 -4.32 -30.44 -37.06
CA SER A 159 -5.30 -29.97 -36.08
C SER A 159 -4.79 -30.16 -34.64
N PRO A 160 -5.21 -29.29 -33.70
CA PRO A 160 -4.91 -29.48 -32.28
C PRO A 160 -5.40 -30.85 -31.78
N PRO A 161 -4.66 -31.52 -30.89
CA PRO A 161 -5.15 -32.74 -30.26
C PRO A 161 -6.45 -32.49 -29.48
N SER A 162 -7.33 -33.48 -29.50
CA SER A 162 -8.55 -33.52 -28.70
C SER A 162 -8.35 -34.38 -27.46
N TYR A 163 -8.98 -33.96 -26.36
CA TYR A 163 -8.95 -34.60 -25.05
C TYR A 163 -10.37 -34.62 -24.46
N THR A 164 -10.68 -35.63 -23.66
CA THR A 164 -11.73 -35.51 -22.63
C THR A 164 -11.22 -34.64 -21.47
N TYR A 165 -12.13 -34.15 -20.63
CA TYR A 165 -11.75 -33.36 -19.44
C TYR A 165 -10.75 -34.11 -18.53
N GLU A 166 -11.02 -35.38 -18.22
CA GLU A 166 -10.12 -36.20 -17.39
C GLU A 166 -8.77 -36.47 -18.06
N GLN A 167 -8.73 -36.63 -19.39
CA GLN A 167 -7.46 -36.75 -20.10
C GLN A 167 -6.62 -35.46 -20.00
N ALA A 168 -7.26 -34.29 -20.08
CA ALA A 168 -6.56 -33.01 -19.91
C ALA A 168 -6.05 -32.81 -18.48
N ILE A 169 -6.82 -33.18 -17.46
CA ILE A 169 -6.37 -33.19 -16.06
C ILE A 169 -5.17 -34.10 -15.88
N ASN A 170 -5.26 -35.35 -16.35
CA ASN A 170 -4.18 -36.31 -16.26
C ASN A 170 -2.92 -35.84 -17.00
N LEU A 171 -3.08 -35.14 -18.12
CA LEU A 171 -1.96 -34.54 -18.84
C LEU A 171 -1.22 -33.53 -17.96
N VAL A 172 -1.93 -32.60 -17.31
CA VAL A 172 -1.30 -31.59 -16.45
C VAL A 172 -0.68 -32.22 -15.20
N LEU A 173 -1.36 -33.18 -14.57
CA LEU A 173 -0.85 -33.87 -13.38
C LEU A 173 0.42 -34.70 -13.65
N THR A 174 0.58 -35.23 -14.87
CA THR A 174 1.69 -36.14 -15.22
C THR A 174 2.82 -35.48 -16.01
N LYS A 175 2.53 -34.47 -16.83
CA LYS A 175 3.52 -33.84 -17.72
C LYS A 175 4.06 -32.51 -17.20
N ARG A 176 3.42 -31.86 -16.22
CA ARG A 176 3.96 -30.63 -15.62
C ARG A 176 5.20 -30.96 -14.79
N PRO A 177 6.30 -30.19 -14.90
CA PRO A 177 7.51 -30.41 -14.09
C PRO A 177 7.28 -30.27 -12.58
N SER A 178 6.41 -29.35 -12.19
CA SER A 178 5.96 -29.16 -10.81
C SER A 178 4.65 -29.91 -10.57
N LYS A 179 4.56 -30.61 -9.44
CA LYS A 179 3.39 -31.42 -9.10
C LYS A 179 2.24 -30.53 -8.62
N LEU A 180 1.10 -30.62 -9.27
CA LEU A 180 -0.13 -29.97 -8.79
C LEU A 180 -0.97 -30.95 -7.97
N THR A 181 -1.71 -30.41 -7.00
CA THR A 181 -2.85 -31.16 -6.45
C THR A 181 -3.94 -31.29 -7.51
N ARG A 182 -4.83 -32.27 -7.37
CA ARG A 182 -5.99 -32.42 -8.26
C ARG A 182 -6.83 -31.14 -8.31
N GLN A 183 -7.11 -30.55 -7.15
CA GLN A 183 -7.85 -29.29 -7.03
C GLN A 183 -7.17 -28.14 -7.79
N SER A 184 -5.85 -28.01 -7.66
CA SER A 184 -5.07 -27.01 -8.40
C SER A 184 -5.10 -27.24 -9.91
N ALA A 185 -5.02 -28.51 -10.35
CA ALA A 185 -5.10 -28.86 -11.76
C ALA A 185 -6.48 -28.54 -12.34
N ASP A 186 -7.56 -28.82 -11.60
CA ASP A 186 -8.93 -28.48 -12.00
C ASP A 186 -9.09 -26.96 -12.25
N VAL A 187 -8.57 -26.12 -11.34
CA VAL A 187 -8.60 -24.65 -11.48
C VAL A 187 -7.96 -24.20 -12.81
N LEU A 188 -6.78 -24.73 -13.15
CA LEU A 188 -6.09 -24.34 -14.38
C LEU A 188 -6.77 -24.91 -15.63
N ILE A 189 -7.20 -26.17 -15.60
CA ILE A 189 -7.77 -26.85 -16.76
C ILE A 189 -9.12 -26.25 -17.16
N GLN A 190 -9.97 -25.86 -16.22
CA GLN A 190 -11.28 -25.26 -16.51
C GLN A 190 -11.18 -24.03 -17.41
N ARG A 191 -10.14 -23.20 -17.23
CA ARG A 191 -9.91 -21.98 -18.01
C ARG A 191 -9.04 -22.19 -19.25
N THR A 192 -8.38 -23.34 -19.37
CA THR A 192 -7.50 -23.67 -20.50
C THR A 192 -8.23 -24.44 -21.60
N LEU A 193 -9.31 -25.14 -21.27
CA LEU A 193 -10.01 -25.97 -22.25
C LEU A 193 -10.95 -25.16 -23.14
N GLN A 194 -10.84 -25.38 -24.44
CA GLN A 194 -11.82 -24.98 -25.45
C GLN A 194 -12.69 -26.18 -25.78
N LYS A 195 -14.00 -26.06 -25.54
CA LYS A 195 -14.97 -27.12 -25.79
C LYS A 195 -15.32 -27.21 -27.28
N HIS A 196 -15.33 -28.43 -27.80
CA HIS A 196 -15.80 -28.82 -29.15
C HIS A 196 -17.04 -29.72 -29.05
N SER A 197 -17.50 -30.30 -30.17
CA SER A 197 -18.59 -31.28 -30.18
C SER A 197 -18.26 -32.56 -29.38
N ASN A 198 -19.27 -33.25 -28.87
CA ASN A 198 -19.15 -34.56 -28.18
C ASN A 198 -18.20 -34.58 -26.96
N ASP A 199 -18.21 -33.52 -26.12
CA ASP A 199 -17.35 -33.39 -24.93
C ASP A 199 -15.84 -33.61 -25.21
N SER A 200 -15.44 -33.26 -26.43
CA SER A 200 -14.04 -33.13 -26.84
C SER A 200 -13.54 -31.73 -26.53
N TYR A 201 -12.29 -31.62 -26.09
CA TYR A 201 -11.65 -30.36 -25.72
C TYR A 201 -10.27 -30.24 -26.36
N SER A 202 -9.85 -29.02 -26.69
CA SER A 202 -8.45 -28.69 -26.99
C SER A 202 -7.90 -27.70 -25.98
N LEU A 203 -6.59 -27.64 -25.84
CA LEU A 203 -5.93 -26.62 -25.01
C LEU A 203 -5.89 -25.29 -25.77
N SER A 204 -6.30 -24.19 -25.13
CA SER A 204 -6.28 -22.84 -25.69
C SER A 204 -4.88 -22.26 -25.85
N THR A 205 -3.86 -22.89 -25.23
CA THR A 205 -2.50 -22.36 -25.18
C THR A 205 -1.84 -22.28 -26.56
N ASP A 206 -1.28 -21.11 -26.87
CA ASP A 206 -0.46 -20.90 -28.05
C ASP A 206 0.76 -21.84 -28.03
N GLN A 207 0.92 -22.64 -29.09
CA GLN A 207 1.98 -23.63 -29.17
C GLN A 207 3.39 -23.01 -29.19
N ARG A 208 3.53 -21.74 -29.61
CA ARG A 208 4.79 -20.99 -29.55
C ARG A 208 5.27 -20.78 -28.12
N MET A 209 4.39 -20.89 -27.11
CA MET A 209 4.81 -20.89 -25.71
C MET A 209 5.76 -22.03 -25.38
N LYS A 210 5.83 -23.10 -26.18
CA LYS A 210 6.81 -24.18 -25.98
C LYS A 210 8.25 -23.79 -26.33
N ILE A 211 8.44 -22.66 -27.01
CA ILE A 211 9.74 -22.09 -27.35
C ILE A 211 10.21 -21.25 -26.16
N ASP A 212 11.52 -21.07 -26.05
CA ASP A 212 12.08 -20.14 -25.08
C ASP A 212 11.84 -18.68 -25.52
N TYR A 213 11.23 -17.89 -24.65
CA TYR A 213 10.95 -16.46 -24.80
C TYR A 213 11.96 -15.59 -24.03
N ASN A 214 12.96 -16.22 -23.37
CA ASN A 214 14.02 -15.51 -22.66
C ASN A 214 14.77 -14.57 -23.60
N GLN A 215 15.05 -13.37 -23.09
CA GLN A 215 15.93 -12.41 -23.75
C GLN A 215 17.38 -12.84 -23.59
N MET A 216 18.18 -12.53 -24.60
CA MET A 216 19.58 -12.95 -24.66
C MET A 216 20.50 -11.91 -24.05
N PHE A 217 20.17 -11.51 -22.83
CA PHE A 217 21.01 -10.61 -22.08
C PHE A 217 22.14 -11.37 -21.41
N SER A 218 23.32 -10.78 -21.48
CA SER A 218 24.47 -11.25 -20.71
C SER A 218 24.19 -11.09 -19.21
N PRO A 219 24.90 -11.84 -18.34
CA PRO A 219 24.80 -11.65 -16.89
C PRO A 219 24.99 -10.19 -16.45
N MET A 220 25.86 -9.44 -17.13
CA MET A 220 26.09 -8.01 -16.85
C MET A 220 24.85 -7.16 -17.19
N GLN A 221 24.20 -7.39 -18.34
CA GLN A 221 22.98 -6.67 -18.70
C GLN A 221 21.83 -6.97 -17.72
N HIS A 222 21.68 -8.23 -17.28
CA HIS A 222 20.71 -8.58 -16.23
C HIS A 222 20.97 -7.88 -14.90
N MET A 223 22.24 -7.75 -14.50
CA MET A 223 22.58 -6.96 -13.31
C MET A 223 22.03 -5.54 -13.42
N PHE A 224 22.29 -4.83 -14.52
CA PHE A 224 21.78 -3.47 -14.69
C PHE A 224 20.25 -3.40 -14.66
N ILE A 225 19.56 -4.31 -15.35
CA ILE A 225 18.09 -4.39 -15.34
C ILE A 225 17.57 -4.57 -13.90
N ILE A 226 18.13 -5.50 -13.13
CA ILE A 226 17.71 -5.76 -11.76
C ILE A 226 17.97 -4.55 -10.84
N HIS A 227 19.08 -3.84 -11.00
CA HIS A 227 19.40 -2.66 -10.18
C HIS A 227 18.60 -1.39 -10.57
N SER A 228 17.97 -1.40 -11.74
CA SER A 228 17.01 -0.35 -12.12
C SER A 228 15.68 -0.45 -11.37
N ILE A 229 15.36 -1.59 -10.76
CA ILE A 229 14.13 -1.75 -9.96
C ILE A 229 14.22 -0.88 -8.69
N LYS A 230 13.35 0.14 -8.61
CA LYS A 230 13.31 1.12 -7.50
C LYS A 230 12.28 0.81 -6.43
N CYS A 231 11.26 0.03 -6.76
CA CYS A 231 10.23 -0.36 -5.78
C CYS A 231 10.74 -1.46 -4.84
N PRO A 232 10.17 -1.59 -3.62
CA PRO A 232 10.40 -2.75 -2.78
C PRO A 232 9.91 -4.03 -3.46
N VAL A 233 10.69 -5.09 -3.31
CA VAL A 233 10.40 -6.41 -3.88
C VAL A 233 10.36 -7.45 -2.77
N LEU A 234 9.26 -8.22 -2.69
CA LEU A 234 9.19 -9.46 -1.92
C LEU A 234 9.36 -10.63 -2.89
N TYR A 235 10.49 -11.33 -2.79
CA TYR A 235 10.74 -12.55 -3.55
C TYR A 235 10.54 -13.78 -2.67
N LEU A 236 9.43 -14.49 -2.90
CA LEU A 236 9.11 -15.77 -2.27
C LEU A 236 9.75 -16.93 -3.03
N LEU A 237 10.67 -17.65 -2.38
CA LEU A 237 11.44 -18.75 -2.96
C LEU A 237 10.93 -20.10 -2.44
N ALA A 238 10.33 -20.92 -3.29
CA ALA A 238 9.82 -22.23 -2.93
C ALA A 238 10.98 -23.25 -2.80
N VAL A 239 11.10 -23.88 -1.63
CA VAL A 239 12.28 -24.69 -1.30
C VAL A 239 12.32 -26.06 -1.99
N GLU A 240 11.19 -26.60 -2.44
CA GLU A 240 11.13 -27.90 -3.12
C GLU A 240 11.43 -27.80 -4.63
N ASN A 241 11.67 -26.58 -5.15
CA ASN A 241 11.97 -26.38 -6.57
C ASN A 241 13.46 -26.62 -6.87
N LEU A 242 13.77 -27.76 -7.49
CA LEU A 242 15.14 -28.16 -7.86
C LEU A 242 15.80 -27.26 -8.92
N TYR A 243 15.03 -26.49 -9.70
CA TYR A 243 15.59 -25.54 -10.68
C TYR A 243 16.47 -24.47 -10.01
N HIS A 244 16.25 -24.22 -8.71
CA HIS A 244 17.08 -23.30 -7.91
C HIS A 244 18.54 -23.71 -7.80
N ASN A 245 18.88 -24.95 -8.10
CA ASN A 245 20.24 -25.45 -8.03
C ASN A 245 21.06 -25.23 -9.32
N LEU A 246 20.39 -24.85 -10.41
CA LEU A 246 21.04 -24.58 -11.69
C LEU A 246 21.98 -23.35 -11.58
N PRO A 247 23.19 -23.39 -12.16
CA PRO A 247 24.18 -22.32 -12.06
C PRO A 247 23.65 -20.93 -12.46
N GLN A 248 22.94 -20.86 -13.58
CA GLN A 248 22.34 -19.64 -14.10
C GLN A 248 21.29 -19.05 -13.13
N ILE A 249 20.48 -19.89 -12.50
CA ILE A 249 19.47 -19.46 -11.51
C ILE A 249 20.14 -19.00 -10.20
N LYS A 250 21.23 -19.67 -9.78
CA LYS A 250 22.04 -19.22 -8.64
C LYS A 250 22.65 -17.84 -8.90
N SER A 251 23.15 -17.61 -10.11
CA SER A 251 23.68 -16.32 -10.53
C SER A 251 22.62 -15.23 -10.41
N VAL A 252 21.45 -15.41 -11.03
CA VAL A 252 20.41 -14.37 -11.00
C VAL A 252 19.87 -14.12 -9.58
N LYS A 253 19.75 -15.15 -8.72
CA LYS A 253 19.41 -14.95 -7.31
C LYS A 253 20.42 -14.07 -6.56
N LYS A 254 21.72 -14.22 -6.88
CA LYS A 254 22.77 -13.35 -6.33
C LYS A 254 22.58 -11.90 -6.79
N MET A 255 22.16 -11.69 -8.04
CA MET A 255 21.86 -10.37 -8.60
C MET A 255 20.66 -9.71 -7.90
N TYR A 256 19.56 -10.45 -7.68
CA TYR A 256 18.43 -9.93 -6.90
C TYR A 256 18.84 -9.60 -5.47
N LYS A 257 19.65 -10.45 -4.83
CA LYS A 257 20.15 -10.21 -3.47
C LYS A 257 21.03 -8.96 -3.37
N SER A 258 21.68 -8.50 -4.45
CA SER A 258 22.50 -7.29 -4.42
C SER A 258 21.70 -6.00 -4.58
N ASN A 259 20.42 -6.06 -4.99
CA ASN A 259 19.55 -4.89 -4.98
C ASN A 259 18.98 -4.68 -3.54
N PRO A 260 19.23 -3.52 -2.90
CA PRO A 260 18.81 -3.27 -1.51
C PRO A 260 17.30 -3.23 -1.30
N ASN A 261 16.51 -3.09 -2.37
CA ASN A 261 15.06 -3.08 -2.31
C ASN A 261 14.44 -4.49 -2.28
N VAL A 262 15.26 -5.55 -2.43
CA VAL A 262 14.78 -6.92 -2.57
C VAL A 262 14.91 -7.69 -1.25
N GLN A 263 13.77 -8.15 -0.74
CA GLN A 263 13.67 -9.10 0.36
C GLN A 263 13.40 -10.50 -0.20
N ILE A 264 14.30 -11.45 0.04
CA ILE A 264 14.12 -12.85 -0.35
C ILE A 264 13.67 -13.66 0.86
N VAL A 265 12.52 -14.34 0.76
CA VAL A 265 11.96 -15.20 1.81
C VAL A 265 11.78 -16.61 1.26
N LYS A 266 12.32 -17.61 1.97
CA LYS A 266 12.12 -19.02 1.61
C LYS A 266 10.78 -19.50 2.16
N VAL A 267 10.03 -20.26 1.36
CA VAL A 267 8.72 -20.79 1.73
C VAL A 267 8.63 -22.29 1.45
N ASN A 268 7.95 -23.02 2.33
CA ASN A 268 7.76 -24.46 2.20
C ASN A 268 6.74 -24.77 1.10
N GLY A 269 7.15 -25.50 0.08
CA GLY A 269 6.31 -25.87 -1.05
C GLY A 269 7.12 -25.96 -2.35
N ASN A 270 6.42 -26.32 -3.42
CA ASN A 270 6.97 -26.42 -4.77
C ASN A 270 6.73 -25.15 -5.58
N HIS A 271 7.09 -25.18 -6.86
CA HIS A 271 6.99 -24.03 -7.77
C HIS A 271 5.59 -23.40 -7.81
N ASP A 272 4.56 -24.20 -7.57
CA ASP A 272 3.15 -23.79 -7.58
C ASP A 272 2.59 -23.59 -6.17
N VAL A 273 3.43 -23.25 -5.18
CA VAL A 273 3.02 -23.05 -3.77
C VAL A 273 1.83 -22.10 -3.64
N HIS A 274 1.78 -21.03 -4.42
CA HIS A 274 0.67 -20.06 -4.45
C HIS A 274 -0.67 -20.65 -4.87
N LEU A 275 -0.67 -21.78 -5.58
CA LEU A 275 -1.88 -22.46 -6.02
C LEU A 275 -2.14 -23.72 -5.19
N ASN A 276 -1.11 -24.50 -4.85
CA ASN A 276 -1.25 -25.73 -4.06
C ASN A 276 -1.51 -25.45 -2.57
N HIS A 277 -0.74 -24.52 -1.99
CA HIS A 277 -0.68 -24.21 -0.57
C HIS A 277 -0.63 -22.69 -0.32
N PRO A 278 -1.61 -21.92 -0.83
CA PRO A 278 -1.63 -20.46 -0.73
C PRO A 278 -1.57 -19.95 0.72
N GLU A 279 -2.07 -20.72 1.68
CA GLU A 279 -2.04 -20.40 3.12
C GLU A 279 -0.62 -20.17 3.64
N ARG A 280 0.39 -20.78 3.02
CA ARG A 280 1.79 -20.66 3.44
C ARG A 280 2.43 -19.33 3.04
N ILE A 281 1.80 -18.57 2.15
CA ILE A 281 2.35 -17.33 1.61
C ILE A 281 1.41 -16.14 1.75
N ALA A 282 0.13 -16.35 2.05
CA ALA A 282 -0.88 -15.29 2.14
C ALA A 282 -0.51 -14.20 3.15
N ASP A 283 -0.09 -14.58 4.36
CA ASP A 283 0.28 -13.60 5.40
C ASP A 283 1.53 -12.79 5.04
N LEU A 284 2.53 -13.43 4.42
CA LEU A 284 3.72 -12.74 3.93
C LEU A 284 3.35 -11.68 2.88
N ILE A 285 2.44 -12.03 1.97
CA ILE A 285 1.92 -11.12 0.95
C ILE A 285 1.12 -9.99 1.59
N ASN A 286 0.22 -10.30 2.52
CA ASN A 286 -0.61 -9.31 3.23
C ASN A 286 0.27 -8.29 3.97
N ASN A 287 1.21 -8.77 4.78
CA ASN A 287 2.12 -7.91 5.54
C ASN A 287 2.95 -7.02 4.62
N PHE A 288 3.45 -7.58 3.52
CA PHE A 288 4.23 -6.81 2.56
C PHE A 288 3.40 -5.78 1.81
N LEU A 289 2.15 -6.07 1.41
CA LEU A 289 1.27 -5.10 0.79
C LEU A 289 0.90 -3.97 1.76
N LEU A 290 0.75 -4.24 3.05
CA LEU A 290 0.36 -3.25 4.07
C LEU A 290 1.54 -2.39 4.60
N SER A 291 2.78 -2.88 4.53
CA SER A 291 4.00 -2.30 5.18
C SER A 291 4.38 -0.84 4.86
N LYS A 292 3.62 -0.08 4.06
CA LYS A 292 3.95 1.32 3.70
C LYS A 292 2.93 2.36 4.16
N LEU A 293 1.76 1.95 4.65
CA LEU A 293 0.68 2.88 4.98
C LEU A 293 0.69 3.32 6.45
N THR A 294 1.29 2.52 7.34
CA THR A 294 1.28 2.73 8.80
C THR A 294 2.68 2.51 9.37
N LYS A 295 3.12 3.35 10.31
CA LYS A 295 4.37 3.11 11.06
C LYS A 295 4.05 2.42 12.38
N THR A 296 4.68 1.28 12.62
CA THR A 296 4.46 0.47 13.82
C THR A 296 5.76 0.31 14.60
N TYR A 297 5.69 0.39 15.93
CA TYR A 297 6.84 0.22 16.82
C TYR A 297 6.45 -0.74 17.95
N GLY A 298 7.31 -1.72 18.25
CA GLY A 298 7.00 -2.78 19.21
C GLY A 298 6.35 -4.01 18.56
N ASP A 299 6.02 -4.99 19.40
CA ASP A 299 5.43 -6.29 19.05
C ASP A 299 3.90 -6.20 19.06
N ASP A 300 3.22 -6.71 18.03
CA ASP A 300 1.75 -6.63 17.88
C ASP A 300 0.96 -7.48 18.88
N THR A 301 1.63 -8.28 19.69
CA THR A 301 1.05 -8.99 20.84
C THR A 301 0.95 -8.13 22.10
N ARG A 302 1.54 -6.93 22.11
CA ARG A 302 1.53 -6.00 23.24
C ARG A 302 0.30 -5.08 23.21
N PRO A 303 -0.07 -4.44 24.34
CA PRO A 303 -1.16 -3.47 24.36
C PRO A 303 -0.98 -2.37 23.32
N ALA A 304 -2.05 -2.09 22.60
CA ALA A 304 -2.04 -1.13 21.50
C ALA A 304 -2.01 0.32 21.99
N VAL A 305 -1.19 1.14 21.33
CA VAL A 305 -1.17 2.60 21.45
C VAL A 305 -1.41 3.19 20.06
N LEU A 306 -2.55 3.85 19.87
CA LEU A 306 -2.85 4.54 18.62
C LEU A 306 -2.33 5.99 18.69
N CYS A 307 -1.38 6.33 17.84
CA CYS A 307 -0.78 7.66 17.77
C CYS A 307 -1.39 8.49 16.62
N VAL A 308 -2.03 9.62 16.94
CA VAL A 308 -2.78 10.45 15.99
C VAL A 308 -2.24 11.88 15.96
N HIS A 309 -1.74 12.31 14.80
CA HIS A 309 -1.02 13.58 14.62
C HIS A 309 -1.96 14.81 14.53
N GLY A 310 -1.37 16.01 14.58
CA GLY A 310 -2.06 17.30 14.46
C GLY A 310 -2.46 17.69 13.03
N ILE A 311 -3.20 18.79 12.88
CA ILE A 311 -3.67 19.29 11.58
C ILE A 311 -2.48 19.73 10.72
N GLN A 312 -2.49 19.37 9.43
CA GLN A 312 -1.38 19.63 8.48
C GLN A 312 -0.03 18.99 8.87
N ASP A 313 -0.05 18.06 9.84
CA ASP A 313 1.10 17.23 10.22
C ASP A 313 1.03 15.86 9.49
N ASN A 314 1.83 14.88 9.93
CA ASN A 314 1.76 13.48 9.55
C ASN A 314 2.29 12.59 10.70
N CYS A 315 2.24 11.27 10.52
CA CYS A 315 2.60 10.32 11.58
C CYS A 315 4.05 10.45 12.08
N ASP A 316 4.95 11.10 11.33
CA ASP A 316 6.35 11.26 11.71
C ASP A 316 6.55 12.27 12.84
N THR A 317 5.50 13.03 13.22
CA THR A 317 5.51 13.92 14.38
C THR A 317 5.87 13.22 15.70
N PHE A 318 5.70 11.89 15.78
CA PHE A 318 6.00 11.11 16.98
C PHE A 318 7.41 10.48 16.96
N VAL A 319 8.17 10.61 15.87
CA VAL A 319 9.41 9.83 15.67
C VAL A 319 10.49 10.10 16.71
N THR A 320 10.52 11.30 17.30
CA THR A 320 11.50 11.67 18.32
C THR A 320 11.04 11.31 19.73
N LEU A 321 9.72 11.20 19.96
CA LEU A 321 9.14 10.80 21.24
C LEU A 321 9.13 9.28 21.43
N LEU A 322 8.71 8.52 20.42
CA LEU A 322 8.49 7.07 20.53
C LEU A 322 9.70 6.28 21.05
N PRO A 323 10.96 6.56 20.65
CA PRO A 323 12.12 5.86 21.19
C PRO A 323 12.34 6.03 22.70
N LEU A 324 11.72 7.04 23.32
CA LEU A 324 11.81 7.32 24.75
C LEU A 324 10.65 6.69 25.55
N LEU A 325 9.63 6.15 24.86
CA LEU A 325 8.47 5.52 25.49
C LEU A 325 8.75 4.04 25.82
N PRO A 326 7.97 3.43 26.74
CA PRO A 326 8.21 2.04 27.15
C PRO A 326 8.04 1.08 25.98
N ASN A 327 8.94 0.10 25.87
CA ASN A 327 8.88 -0.92 24.83
C ASN A 327 7.74 -1.93 25.05
N ASP A 328 7.05 -1.90 26.20
CA ASP A 328 6.00 -2.86 26.55
C ASP A 328 4.67 -2.66 25.79
N TYR A 329 4.64 -1.76 24.81
CA TYR A 329 3.47 -1.43 24.01
C TYR A 329 3.70 -1.64 22.51
N TYR A 330 2.60 -1.76 21.76
CA TYR A 330 2.54 -1.74 20.31
C TYR A 330 2.04 -0.38 19.82
N TYR A 331 2.94 0.48 19.35
CA TYR A 331 2.59 1.81 18.87
C TYR A 331 2.24 1.76 17.39
N VAL A 332 1.09 2.30 17.02
CA VAL A 332 0.62 2.42 15.64
C VAL A 332 0.39 3.89 15.31
N CYS A 333 1.23 4.45 14.45
CA CYS A 333 1.13 5.84 14.03
C CYS A 333 0.48 5.93 12.65
N VAL A 334 -0.61 6.70 12.57
CA VAL A 334 -1.44 6.81 11.36
C VAL A 334 -1.35 8.19 10.75
N ASP A 335 -1.41 8.29 9.42
CA ASP A 335 -1.74 9.53 8.74
C ASP A 335 -3.26 9.66 8.63
N LEU A 336 -3.82 10.77 9.09
CA LEU A 336 -5.24 11.08 8.91
C LEU A 336 -5.57 11.32 7.42
N PRO A 337 -6.81 11.11 6.98
CA PRO A 337 -7.22 11.41 5.61
C PRO A 337 -6.83 12.82 5.16
N GLY A 338 -6.24 12.91 3.97
CA GLY A 338 -5.72 14.15 3.42
C GLY A 338 -4.37 14.62 4.01
N HIS A 339 -3.72 13.81 4.84
CA HIS A 339 -2.39 14.08 5.41
C HIS A 339 -1.39 13.00 5.00
N GLY A 340 -0.10 13.35 5.05
CA GLY A 340 1.02 12.45 4.75
C GLY A 340 0.79 11.61 3.49
N ARG A 341 0.73 10.29 3.66
CA ARG A 341 0.51 9.30 2.60
C ARG A 341 -0.93 8.76 2.53
N SER A 342 -1.83 9.24 3.39
CA SER A 342 -3.23 8.84 3.36
C SER A 342 -3.98 9.54 2.23
N ALA A 343 -4.90 8.82 1.60
CA ALA A 343 -5.76 9.40 0.58
C ALA A 343 -6.58 10.58 1.14
N ARG A 344 -6.94 11.51 0.26
CA ARG A 344 -7.86 12.61 0.56
C ARG A 344 -9.29 12.08 0.62
N PHE A 345 -10.16 12.71 1.40
CA PHE A 345 -11.60 12.51 1.20
C PHE A 345 -11.99 12.92 -0.23
N PRO A 346 -13.04 12.35 -0.83
CA PRO A 346 -13.50 12.78 -2.15
C PRO A 346 -13.71 14.30 -2.20
N SER A 347 -13.42 14.92 -3.34
CA SER A 347 -13.45 16.39 -3.50
C SER A 347 -14.82 17.01 -3.22
N HIS A 348 -15.89 16.26 -3.47
CA HIS A 348 -17.27 16.67 -3.23
C HIS A 348 -17.76 16.44 -1.79
N VAL A 349 -16.97 15.77 -0.95
CA VAL A 349 -17.30 15.53 0.47
C VAL A 349 -16.72 16.67 1.31
N PRO A 350 -17.55 17.42 2.06
CA PRO A 350 -17.06 18.38 3.04
C PRO A 350 -16.20 17.69 4.11
N LEU A 351 -15.14 18.37 4.54
CA LEU A 351 -14.39 17.91 5.71
C LEU A 351 -15.24 18.18 6.94
N GLU A 352 -15.51 17.14 7.71
CA GLU A 352 -16.26 17.20 8.95
C GLU A 352 -15.51 16.45 10.04
N PHE A 353 -15.59 16.94 11.28
CA PHE A 353 -14.89 16.36 12.41
C PHE A 353 -15.23 14.87 12.61
N VAL A 354 -16.50 14.49 12.41
CA VAL A 354 -16.99 13.12 12.52
C VAL A 354 -16.41 12.17 11.46
N ASN A 355 -16.04 12.68 10.27
CA ASN A 355 -15.40 11.86 9.23
C ASN A 355 -14.03 11.36 9.69
N TYR A 356 -13.30 12.19 10.44
CA TYR A 356 -12.01 11.81 11.03
C TYR A 356 -12.19 10.82 12.18
N LEU A 357 -13.21 10.98 13.04
CA LEU A 357 -13.53 9.97 14.06
C LEU A 357 -13.90 8.61 13.45
N GLY A 358 -14.71 8.60 12.38
CA GLY A 358 -15.01 7.38 11.64
C GLY A 358 -13.74 6.73 11.07
N SER A 359 -12.80 7.54 10.58
CA SER A 359 -11.52 7.04 10.06
C SER A 359 -10.66 6.41 11.17
N ILE A 360 -10.63 7.02 12.36
CA ILE A 360 -9.97 6.43 13.54
C ILE A 360 -10.64 5.11 13.93
N LYS A 361 -11.99 5.07 13.95
CA LYS A 361 -12.74 3.85 14.25
C LYS A 361 -12.44 2.72 13.26
N TRP A 362 -12.32 3.03 11.97
CA TRP A 362 -11.89 2.07 10.94
C TRP A 362 -10.51 1.47 11.22
N VAL A 363 -9.57 2.28 11.76
CA VAL A 363 -8.25 1.76 12.17
C VAL A 363 -8.39 0.79 13.34
N VAL A 364 -9.16 1.15 14.37
CA VAL A 364 -9.40 0.28 15.53
C VAL A 364 -10.04 -1.05 15.10
N ASP A 365 -11.04 -0.99 14.23
CA ASP A 365 -11.73 -2.18 13.70
C ASP A 365 -10.82 -3.05 12.83
N HIS A 366 -9.94 -2.43 12.05
CA HIS A 366 -8.95 -3.14 11.22
C HIS A 366 -8.04 -4.04 12.07
N PHE A 367 -7.55 -3.51 13.19
CA PHE A 367 -6.71 -4.27 14.12
C PHE A 367 -7.51 -5.17 15.08
N SER A 368 -8.84 -5.09 15.04
CA SER A 368 -9.73 -5.85 15.95
C SER A 368 -9.39 -5.62 17.43
N TRP A 369 -8.99 -4.39 17.77
CA TRP A 369 -8.68 -4.05 19.15
C TRP A 369 -9.96 -3.90 19.97
N SER A 370 -10.05 -4.67 21.06
CA SER A 370 -11.11 -4.52 22.05
C SER A 370 -10.87 -3.32 22.98
N GLU A 371 -9.60 -2.89 23.11
CA GLU A 371 -9.19 -1.78 23.96
C GLU A 371 -7.85 -1.20 23.42
N LEU A 372 -7.60 0.09 23.61
CA LEU A 372 -6.34 0.75 23.26
C LEU A 372 -5.99 1.92 24.19
N VAL A 373 -4.72 2.29 24.22
CA VAL A 373 -4.28 3.62 24.66
C VAL A 373 -4.33 4.59 23.48
N TYR A 374 -4.90 5.77 23.67
CA TYR A 374 -4.92 6.80 22.63
C TYR A 374 -3.88 7.88 22.93
N LEU A 375 -2.97 8.15 21.98
CA LEU A 375 -1.96 9.22 22.04
C LEU A 375 -2.21 10.23 20.92
N GLY A 376 -2.76 11.40 21.24
CA GLY A 376 -3.09 12.42 20.26
C GLY A 376 -2.32 13.72 20.45
N HIS A 377 -1.83 14.31 19.36
CA HIS A 377 -1.28 15.68 19.37
C HIS A 377 -2.23 16.66 18.67
N SER A 378 -2.43 17.84 19.24
CA SER A 378 -3.17 18.94 18.60
C SER A 378 -4.53 18.47 18.07
N PHE A 379 -4.82 18.61 16.78
CA PHE A 379 -6.04 18.08 16.15
C PHE A 379 -6.30 16.59 16.42
N GLY A 380 -5.26 15.74 16.38
CA GLY A 380 -5.36 14.34 16.77
C GLY A 380 -5.71 14.15 18.24
N GLY A 381 -5.27 15.07 19.10
CA GLY A 381 -5.69 15.16 20.50
C GLY A 381 -7.15 15.58 20.68
N GLN A 382 -7.63 16.53 19.87
CA GLN A 382 -9.04 16.95 19.87
C GLN A 382 -9.95 15.79 19.48
N LEU A 383 -9.55 15.06 18.43
CA LEU A 383 -10.21 13.83 18.00
C LEU A 383 -10.17 12.78 19.11
N GLY A 384 -9.05 12.65 19.82
CA GLY A 384 -8.90 11.73 20.95
C GLY A 384 -9.89 12.00 22.08
N SER A 385 -10.07 13.27 22.48
CA SER A 385 -11.05 13.63 23.50
C SER A 385 -12.47 13.23 23.11
N TRP A 386 -12.88 13.47 21.85
CA TRP A 386 -14.19 13.02 21.37
C TRP A 386 -14.27 11.50 21.19
N PHE A 387 -13.20 10.86 20.72
CA PHE A 387 -13.18 9.41 20.51
C PHE A 387 -13.32 8.64 21.82
N ALA A 388 -12.57 9.05 22.87
CA ALA A 388 -12.68 8.49 24.21
C ALA A 388 -14.04 8.76 24.88
N ALA A 389 -14.68 9.88 24.53
CA ALA A 389 -16.03 10.18 25.00
C ALA A 389 -17.10 9.34 24.29
N VAL A 390 -17.00 9.17 22.97
CA VAL A 390 -18.00 8.44 22.17
C VAL A 390 -17.85 6.93 22.32
N TYR A 391 -16.62 6.44 22.52
CA TYR A 391 -16.30 5.03 22.70
C TYR A 391 -15.54 4.80 24.03
N PRO A 392 -16.19 5.04 25.18
CA PRO A 392 -15.53 4.99 26.49
C PRO A 392 -14.95 3.61 26.82
N ASP A 393 -15.56 2.54 26.30
CA ASP A 393 -15.11 1.16 26.54
C ASP A 393 -13.88 0.77 25.69
N LEU A 394 -13.59 1.51 24.61
CA LEU A 394 -12.45 1.22 23.73
C LEU A 394 -11.16 1.89 24.20
N VAL A 395 -11.24 3.04 24.88
CA VAL A 395 -10.06 3.82 25.25
C VAL A 395 -9.71 3.57 26.71
N ARG A 396 -8.65 2.77 26.95
CA ARG A 396 -8.11 2.48 28.29
C ARG A 396 -7.60 3.71 28.99
N CYS A 397 -6.86 4.51 28.23
CA CYS A 397 -6.08 5.65 28.69
C CYS A 397 -6.01 6.67 27.57
N LEU A 398 -6.19 7.94 27.90
CA LEU A 398 -6.12 9.05 26.95
C LEU A 398 -4.90 9.93 27.26
N VAL A 399 -3.96 10.00 26.33
CA VAL A 399 -2.80 10.90 26.39
C VAL A 399 -2.97 11.97 25.31
N VAL A 400 -3.06 13.23 25.71
CA VAL A 400 -3.26 14.36 24.79
C VAL A 400 -2.14 15.37 24.94
N LEU A 401 -1.52 15.70 23.81
CA LEU A 401 -0.39 16.61 23.71
C LEU A 401 -0.88 17.94 23.12
N ASP A 402 -0.79 18.98 23.94
CA ASP A 402 -1.03 20.39 23.64
C ASP A 402 -2.39 20.75 23.01
N THR A 403 -3.46 20.15 23.55
CA THR A 403 -4.85 20.57 23.36
C THR A 403 -5.72 19.99 24.47
N MET A 404 -7.03 20.28 24.51
CA MET A 404 -7.98 19.65 25.44
C MET A 404 -9.31 19.21 24.79
N GLY A 405 -9.50 19.48 23.50
CA GLY A 405 -10.74 19.14 22.80
C GLY A 405 -11.01 20.09 21.63
N PRO A 406 -12.10 19.89 20.89
CA PRO A 406 -12.45 20.74 19.77
C PRO A 406 -12.74 22.17 20.22
N ARG A 407 -12.48 23.13 19.33
CA ARG A 407 -12.66 24.55 19.63
C ARG A 407 -14.16 24.91 19.64
N PRO A 408 -14.71 25.43 20.77
CA PRO A 408 -16.10 25.85 20.83
C PRO A 408 -16.34 27.14 20.02
N VAL A 409 -17.59 27.34 19.63
CA VAL A 409 -18.13 28.59 19.09
C VAL A 409 -19.00 29.24 20.16
N LYS A 410 -18.82 30.53 20.41
CA LYS A 410 -19.71 31.27 21.31
C LYS A 410 -21.09 31.35 20.68
N LEU A 411 -22.14 31.20 21.48
CA LEU A 411 -23.52 31.22 20.99
C LEU A 411 -23.82 32.46 20.13
N ALA A 412 -23.38 33.64 20.59
CA ALA A 412 -23.55 34.91 19.86
C ALA A 412 -22.84 34.97 18.50
N ASP A 413 -21.77 34.18 18.30
CA ASP A 413 -20.94 34.17 17.10
C ASP A 413 -21.36 33.09 16.09
N THR A 414 -22.38 32.28 16.40
CA THR A 414 -22.78 31.10 15.60
C THR A 414 -23.05 31.45 14.14
N LEU A 415 -23.86 32.49 13.89
CA LEU A 415 -24.20 32.92 12.53
C LEU A 415 -22.96 33.40 11.76
N ALA A 416 -22.08 34.15 12.42
CA ALA A 416 -20.84 34.64 11.83
C ALA A 416 -19.90 33.47 11.48
N ALA A 417 -19.79 32.47 12.38
CA ALA A 417 -18.99 31.27 12.15
C ALA A 417 -19.52 30.44 10.96
N VAL A 418 -20.84 30.26 10.85
CA VAL A 418 -21.45 29.56 9.69
C VAL A 418 -21.15 30.31 8.39
N ARG A 419 -21.38 31.63 8.37
CA ARG A 419 -21.12 32.46 7.19
C ARG A 419 -19.65 32.40 6.76
N SER A 420 -18.71 32.55 7.70
CA SER A 420 -17.27 32.47 7.45
C SER A 420 -16.90 31.16 6.79
N ARG A 421 -17.40 30.01 7.27
CA ARG A 421 -17.08 28.70 6.69
C ARG A 421 -17.53 28.56 5.25
N VAL A 422 -18.73 29.04 4.93
CA VAL A 422 -19.25 29.03 3.55
C VAL A 422 -18.39 29.91 2.65
N GLU A 423 -18.10 31.13 3.09
CA GLU A 423 -17.30 32.09 2.34
C GLU A 423 -15.86 31.61 2.13
N ASP A 424 -15.23 31.03 3.16
CA ASP A 424 -13.88 30.47 3.13
C ASP A 424 -13.80 29.28 2.18
N ALA A 425 -14.78 28.37 2.22
CA ALA A 425 -14.85 27.22 1.32
C ALA A 425 -14.98 27.66 -0.15
N GLN A 426 -15.88 28.61 -0.44
CA GLN A 426 -16.02 29.18 -1.78
C GLN A 426 -14.76 29.94 -2.22
N SER A 427 -14.15 30.70 -1.31
CA SER A 427 -12.90 31.43 -1.57
C SER A 427 -11.75 30.50 -1.88
N LEU A 428 -11.61 29.39 -1.15
CA LEU A 428 -10.61 28.36 -1.44
C LEU A 428 -10.84 27.73 -2.81
N TYR A 429 -12.09 27.35 -3.11
CA TYR A 429 -12.46 26.78 -4.40
C TYR A 429 -12.11 27.73 -5.56
N ARG A 430 -12.50 29.00 -5.48
CA ARG A 430 -12.16 30.02 -6.48
C ARG A 430 -10.66 30.20 -6.65
N ARG A 431 -9.89 30.17 -5.56
CA ARG A 431 -8.42 30.31 -5.61
C ARG A 431 -7.70 29.12 -6.23
N GLN A 432 -8.31 27.94 -6.22
CA GLN A 432 -7.71 26.69 -6.72
C GLN A 432 -8.21 26.28 -8.10
N CYS A 433 -9.41 26.71 -8.50
CA CYS A 433 -9.99 26.37 -9.78
C CYS A 433 -9.04 26.73 -10.94
N GLY A 434 -8.59 25.70 -11.68
CA GLY A 434 -7.69 25.85 -12.83
C GLY A 434 -6.23 26.15 -12.50
N ARG A 435 -5.81 26.14 -11.22
CA ARG A 435 -4.42 26.38 -10.83
C ARG A 435 -3.69 25.09 -10.49
N GLN A 436 -2.46 24.97 -10.97
CA GLN A 436 -1.56 23.90 -10.55
C GLN A 436 -1.02 24.18 -9.14
N PRO A 437 -0.80 23.14 -8.31
CA PRO A 437 -0.12 23.30 -7.03
C PRO A 437 1.26 23.93 -7.22
N PRO A 438 1.69 24.83 -6.32
CA PRO A 438 3.03 25.38 -6.39
C PRO A 438 4.06 24.27 -6.11
N VAL A 439 5.22 24.42 -6.75
CA VAL A 439 6.36 23.52 -6.66
C VAL A 439 7.52 24.27 -5.99
N TYR A 440 8.32 23.55 -5.22
CA TYR A 440 9.40 24.06 -4.38
C TYR A 440 10.62 23.14 -4.48
N THR A 441 11.81 23.65 -4.15
CA THR A 441 12.88 22.76 -3.68
C THR A 441 12.52 22.18 -2.31
N PHE A 442 13.23 21.14 -1.85
CA PHE A 442 12.98 20.57 -0.52
C PHE A 442 13.18 21.62 0.58
N ASP A 443 14.26 22.41 0.51
CA ASP A 443 14.57 23.44 1.50
C ASP A 443 13.58 24.61 1.48
N GLU A 444 13.12 25.03 0.31
CA GLU A 444 12.05 26.03 0.19
C GLU A 444 10.75 25.55 0.82
N ALA A 445 10.39 24.28 0.60
CA ALA A 445 9.20 23.68 1.20
C ALA A 445 9.33 23.59 2.73
N VAL A 446 10.50 23.20 3.25
CA VAL A 446 10.80 23.21 4.69
C VAL A 446 10.67 24.62 5.26
N GLY A 447 11.26 25.63 4.61
CA GLY A 447 11.14 27.03 5.02
C GLY A 447 9.70 27.52 5.05
N LYS A 448 8.87 27.13 4.05
CA LYS A 448 7.44 27.44 4.04
C LYS A 448 6.66 26.74 5.14
N MET A 449 6.98 25.48 5.44
CA MET A 449 6.38 24.74 6.53
C MET A 449 6.65 25.45 7.87
N MET A 450 7.89 25.86 8.11
CA MET A 450 8.29 26.60 9.31
C MET A 450 7.61 27.96 9.40
N ALA A 451 7.59 28.74 8.30
CA ALA A 451 6.99 30.08 8.29
C ALA A 451 5.47 30.07 8.44
N GLY A 452 4.81 29.00 7.96
CA GLY A 452 3.35 28.84 8.05
C GLY A 452 2.86 28.24 9.37
N ARG A 453 3.76 27.76 10.23
CA ARG A 453 3.39 27.11 11.48
C ARG A 453 3.31 28.15 12.62
N PRO A 454 2.22 28.18 13.40
CA PRO A 454 2.13 29.06 14.57
C PRO A 454 3.17 28.76 15.67
N SER A 455 3.71 27.54 15.70
CA SER A 455 4.78 27.09 16.59
C SER A 455 6.15 27.22 15.94
N ARG A 456 7.19 27.37 16.78
CA ARG A 456 8.58 27.39 16.34
C ARG A 456 9.08 25.96 16.09
N LEU A 457 8.69 25.40 14.96
CA LEU A 457 9.27 24.14 14.50
C LEU A 457 10.77 24.32 14.26
N THR A 458 11.62 23.45 14.81
CA THR A 458 13.05 23.46 14.48
C THR A 458 13.24 23.02 13.03
N ASP A 459 14.37 23.39 12.41
CA ASP A 459 14.70 22.94 11.04
C ASP A 459 14.73 21.39 10.97
N GLU A 460 15.30 20.73 11.98
CA GLU A 460 15.33 19.26 12.06
C GLU A 460 13.93 18.65 12.07
N SER A 461 13.05 19.13 12.95
CA SER A 461 11.67 18.69 13.04
C SER A 461 10.89 18.98 11.76
N ALA A 462 11.10 20.14 11.14
CA ALA A 462 10.48 20.51 9.87
C ALA A 462 10.91 19.56 8.74
N ARG A 463 12.19 19.20 8.69
CA ARG A 463 12.71 18.23 7.72
C ARG A 463 12.12 16.84 7.92
N ILE A 464 11.94 16.39 9.17
CA ILE A 464 11.27 15.13 9.49
C ILE A 464 9.87 15.11 8.87
N LEU A 465 9.06 16.13 9.16
CA LEU A 465 7.70 16.22 8.65
C LEU A 465 7.66 16.37 7.12
N ALA A 466 8.56 17.17 6.54
CA ALA A 466 8.63 17.41 5.11
C ALA A 466 8.95 16.15 4.30
N ARG A 467 9.82 15.25 4.78
CA ARG A 467 10.13 13.98 4.08
C ARG A 467 8.91 13.10 3.82
N ARG A 468 7.89 13.19 4.67
CA ARG A 468 6.62 12.46 4.51
C ARG A 468 5.49 13.32 3.94
N GLY A 469 5.51 14.62 4.22
CA GLY A 469 4.47 15.58 3.81
C GLY A 469 4.62 16.15 2.39
N LEU A 470 5.75 15.89 1.72
CA LEU A 470 6.01 16.34 0.35
C LEU A 470 5.94 15.20 -0.67
N VAL A 471 5.49 15.54 -1.88
CA VAL A 471 5.43 14.67 -3.06
C VAL A 471 6.36 15.23 -4.12
N VAL A 472 7.15 14.35 -4.75
CA VAL A 472 8.02 14.72 -5.88
C VAL A 472 7.15 14.97 -7.11
N VAL A 473 7.39 16.09 -7.80
CA VAL A 473 6.65 16.50 -9.01
C VAL A 473 7.46 16.22 -10.28
N ASP A 474 8.78 16.36 -10.21
CA ASP A 474 9.71 16.08 -11.32
C ASP A 474 10.99 15.43 -10.76
N ASP A 475 11.43 14.34 -11.41
CA ASP A 475 12.58 13.49 -11.02
C ASP A 475 13.72 13.51 -12.07
N GLU A 476 13.60 14.33 -13.13
CA GLU A 476 14.57 14.37 -14.24
C GLU A 476 15.71 15.41 -14.10
N ALA A 477 15.71 16.23 -13.04
CA ALA A 477 16.75 17.23 -12.80
C ALA A 477 17.72 16.82 -11.66
N ASP A 478 18.93 17.38 -11.68
CA ASP A 478 19.92 17.27 -10.59
C ASP A 478 19.38 17.77 -9.22
N ASP A 479 18.28 18.52 -9.22
CA ASP A 479 17.52 18.95 -8.05
C ASP A 479 16.03 18.58 -8.17
N LYS A 480 15.56 17.71 -7.26
CA LYS A 480 14.15 17.27 -7.21
C LYS A 480 13.22 18.41 -6.84
N SER A 481 12.05 18.45 -7.48
CA SER A 481 11.01 19.44 -7.21
C SER A 481 9.85 18.81 -6.42
N TYR A 482 9.28 19.56 -5.46
CA TYR A 482 8.35 19.06 -4.46
C TYR A 482 7.08 19.89 -4.36
N THR A 483 5.96 19.25 -4.05
CA THR A 483 4.71 19.91 -3.64
C THR A 483 4.15 19.30 -2.36
N PHE A 484 3.31 20.04 -1.63
CA PHE A 484 2.70 19.52 -0.40
C PHE A 484 1.62 18.48 -0.72
N ALA A 485 1.73 17.30 -0.10
CA ALA A 485 0.76 16.22 -0.22
C ALA A 485 -0.61 16.61 0.37
N CYS A 486 -0.58 17.46 1.40
CA CYS A 486 -1.73 17.76 2.23
C CYS A 486 -2.91 18.32 1.43
N ASP A 487 -4.10 17.87 1.81
CA ASP A 487 -5.35 18.39 1.28
C ASP A 487 -5.49 19.86 1.69
N GLN A 488 -5.61 20.73 0.70
CA GLN A 488 -5.67 22.17 0.94
C GLN A 488 -6.95 22.59 1.69
N ARG A 489 -8.00 21.76 1.69
CA ARG A 489 -9.22 21.98 2.50
C ARG A 489 -8.94 21.95 4.00
N LEU A 490 -7.82 21.37 4.44
CA LEU A 490 -7.36 21.38 5.84
C LEU A 490 -7.00 22.77 6.35
N LYS A 491 -6.99 23.78 5.47
CA LYS A 491 -6.86 25.21 5.84
C LYS A 491 -8.18 25.83 6.27
N LEU A 492 -9.31 25.15 6.05
CA LEU A 492 -10.64 25.61 6.44
C LEU A 492 -10.94 25.23 7.89
N ALA A 493 -11.83 25.98 8.54
CA ALA A 493 -12.37 25.61 9.84
C ALA A 493 -13.48 24.56 9.68
N PHE A 494 -13.24 23.35 10.15
CA PHE A 494 -14.21 22.24 10.10
C PHE A 494 -14.44 21.58 11.48
N ASN A 495 -14.03 22.26 12.56
CA ASN A 495 -14.42 21.85 13.91
C ASN A 495 -15.95 21.83 14.05
N PRO A 496 -16.53 21.07 14.98
CA PRO A 496 -17.98 21.11 15.21
C PRO A 496 -18.46 22.53 15.51
N LEU A 497 -19.57 22.98 14.90
CA LEU A 497 -20.22 24.24 15.25
C LEU A 497 -21.04 24.05 16.53
N MET A 498 -20.35 23.96 17.67
CA MET A 498 -20.96 23.68 18.96
C MET A 498 -20.47 24.68 20.01
N THR A 499 -21.34 24.99 20.96
CA THR A 499 -20.96 25.74 22.17
C THR A 499 -20.14 24.87 23.10
N PHE A 500 -19.49 25.48 24.09
CA PHE A 500 -18.78 24.70 25.09
C PHE A 500 -19.72 23.78 25.88
N ASP A 501 -20.93 24.22 26.24
CA ASP A 501 -21.92 23.39 26.96
C ASP A 501 -22.23 22.07 26.21
N GLN A 502 -22.32 22.12 24.88
CA GLN A 502 -22.53 20.93 24.05
C GLN A 502 -21.29 20.04 24.03
N HIS A 503 -20.10 20.64 23.96
CA HIS A 503 -18.85 19.88 24.10
C HIS A 503 -18.71 19.27 25.49
N GLU A 504 -19.03 20.00 26.56
CA GLU A 504 -19.00 19.53 27.94
C GLU A 504 -19.87 18.29 28.13
N GLN A 505 -21.07 18.27 27.56
CA GLN A 505 -21.93 17.09 27.59
C GLN A 505 -21.26 15.86 26.98
N ILE A 506 -20.56 16.00 25.85
CA ILE A 506 -19.83 14.91 25.20
C ILE A 506 -18.63 14.52 26.06
N LEU A 507 -17.76 15.48 26.38
CA LEU A 507 -16.50 15.26 27.11
C LEU A 507 -16.73 14.71 28.52
N SER A 508 -17.92 14.91 29.09
CA SER A 508 -18.30 14.33 30.38
C SER A 508 -18.31 12.80 30.38
N ASN A 509 -18.48 12.17 29.22
CA ASN A 509 -18.49 10.72 29.07
C ASN A 509 -17.09 10.08 29.02
N ILE A 510 -16.01 10.87 29.07
CA ILE A 510 -14.65 10.33 29.18
C ILE A 510 -14.48 9.67 30.54
N ALA A 511 -14.54 8.34 30.55
CA ALA A 511 -14.43 7.51 31.75
C ALA A 511 -12.97 7.15 32.10
N CYS A 512 -12.12 7.02 31.09
CA CYS A 512 -10.74 6.56 31.24
C CYS A 512 -9.83 7.57 31.98
N PRO A 513 -8.74 7.13 32.63
CA PRO A 513 -7.66 8.00 33.05
C PRO A 513 -7.15 8.83 31.86
N THR A 514 -6.94 10.13 32.10
CA THR A 514 -6.51 11.06 31.06
C THR A 514 -5.34 11.91 31.53
N VAL A 515 -4.32 12.09 30.70
CA VAL A 515 -3.27 13.09 30.91
C VAL A 515 -3.22 14.07 29.76
N PHE A 516 -3.23 15.36 30.11
CA PHE A 516 -2.95 16.46 29.20
C PHE A 516 -1.52 16.95 29.46
N VAL A 517 -0.65 16.88 28.47
CA VAL A 517 0.69 17.49 28.51
C VAL A 517 0.66 18.74 27.65
N LEU A 518 0.71 19.89 28.31
CA LEU A 518 0.46 21.21 27.77
C LEU A 518 1.76 22.02 27.72
N ALA A 519 1.99 22.75 26.63
CA ALA A 519 3.18 23.56 26.44
C ALA A 519 2.98 24.96 27.04
N ASP A 520 4.00 25.52 27.69
CA ASP A 520 3.88 26.80 28.40
C ASP A 520 3.88 28.03 27.49
N GLU A 521 4.54 28.00 26.34
CA GLU A 521 4.49 29.08 25.34
C GLU A 521 3.06 29.26 24.80
N ASN A 522 2.23 28.22 24.89
CA ASN A 522 0.81 28.26 24.55
C ASN A 522 -0.11 28.66 25.71
N ARG A 523 0.42 29.14 26.86
CA ARG A 523 -0.41 29.55 28.01
C ARG A 523 -1.49 30.57 27.69
N ALA A 524 -1.25 31.47 26.73
CA ALA A 524 -2.27 32.42 26.28
C ALA A 524 -3.50 31.75 25.64
N ARG A 525 -3.39 30.49 25.18
CA ARG A 525 -4.54 29.71 24.69
C ARG A 525 -5.43 29.22 25.84
N TYR A 526 -4.84 28.93 26.99
CA TYR A 526 -5.58 28.53 28.21
C TYR A 526 -6.43 29.66 28.76
N SER A 527 -6.09 30.92 28.47
CA SER A 527 -6.93 32.08 28.83
C SER A 527 -7.92 32.49 27.73
N THR A 528 -7.98 31.77 26.61
CA THR A 528 -8.89 32.06 25.50
C THR A 528 -9.82 30.87 25.22
N TYR A 529 -9.66 30.17 24.09
CA TYR A 529 -10.62 29.14 23.66
C TYR A 529 -10.46 27.80 24.38
N LEU A 530 -9.33 27.57 25.08
CA LEU A 530 -9.16 26.38 25.92
C LEU A 530 -9.58 26.63 27.38
N LYS A 531 -9.97 27.85 27.75
CA LYS A 531 -10.26 28.22 29.13
C LYS A 531 -11.33 27.33 29.75
N ASP A 532 -12.48 27.24 29.09
CA ASP A 532 -13.62 26.47 29.62
C ASP A 532 -13.27 24.98 29.70
N ALA A 533 -12.56 24.44 28.70
CA ALA A 533 -12.06 23.07 28.72
C ALA A 533 -11.08 22.82 29.88
N TYR A 534 -10.12 23.73 30.10
CA TYR A 534 -9.16 23.64 31.18
C TYR A 534 -9.84 23.65 32.55
N GLU A 535 -10.78 24.57 32.77
CA GLU A 535 -11.57 24.65 34.00
C GLU A 535 -12.46 23.43 34.22
N PHE A 536 -13.01 22.86 33.14
CA PHE A 536 -13.77 21.61 33.18
C PHE A 536 -12.89 20.42 33.58
N TYR A 537 -11.77 20.20 32.91
CA TYR A 537 -10.91 19.04 33.11
C TYR A 537 -10.17 19.05 34.44
N THR A 538 -9.70 20.22 34.92
CA THR A 538 -8.95 20.32 36.18
C THR A 538 -9.77 19.97 37.42
N LYS A 539 -11.11 19.94 37.30
CA LYS A 539 -12.02 19.53 38.38
C LYS A 539 -12.28 18.02 38.40
N ARG A 540 -11.85 17.26 37.38
CA ARG A 540 -12.15 15.83 37.24
C ARG A 540 -11.08 14.96 37.91
N PRO A 541 -11.47 13.97 38.73
CA PRO A 541 -10.52 13.14 39.48
C PRO A 541 -9.70 12.19 38.60
N ASN A 542 -10.21 11.83 37.42
CA ASN A 542 -9.52 10.95 36.47
C ASN A 542 -8.58 11.69 35.51
N VAL A 543 -8.36 12.99 35.71
CA VAL A 543 -7.59 13.83 34.79
C VAL A 543 -6.37 14.43 35.48
N THR A 544 -5.23 14.29 34.82
CA THR A 544 -3.99 14.96 35.22
C THR A 544 -3.58 15.97 34.15
N VAL A 545 -3.29 17.20 34.56
CA VAL A 545 -2.74 18.23 33.67
C VAL A 545 -1.30 18.50 34.04
N LYS A 546 -0.38 18.36 33.08
CA LYS A 546 1.04 18.69 33.21
C LYS A 546 1.37 19.82 32.25
N VAL A 547 2.09 20.83 32.73
CA VAL A 547 2.58 21.92 31.91
C VAL A 547 4.10 21.80 31.80
N VAL A 548 4.61 21.77 30.57
CA VAL A 548 6.04 21.64 30.25
C VAL A 548 6.53 22.86 29.49
N SER A 549 7.83 23.12 29.57
CA SER A 549 8.41 24.24 28.83
C SER A 549 8.56 23.90 27.35
N GLY A 550 8.05 24.76 26.46
CA GLY A 550 8.21 24.60 25.01
C GLY A 550 7.01 25.11 24.20
N ASP A 551 7.05 24.80 22.91
CA ASP A 551 6.06 25.22 21.91
C ASP A 551 4.97 24.15 21.66
N HIS A 552 4.08 24.41 20.69
CA HIS A 552 2.97 23.50 20.34
C HIS A 552 3.43 22.08 19.96
N ASP A 553 4.61 21.95 19.39
CA ASP A 553 5.20 20.71 18.91
C ASP A 553 6.31 20.21 19.86
N VAL A 554 6.20 20.54 21.16
CA VAL A 554 7.18 20.17 22.19
C VAL A 554 7.49 18.67 22.21
N HIS A 555 6.54 17.81 21.85
CA HIS A 555 6.76 16.36 21.76
C HIS A 555 7.70 15.96 20.62
N LEU A 556 7.76 16.76 19.57
CA LEU A 556 8.65 16.58 18.42
C LEU A 556 9.99 17.29 18.65
N ASN A 557 9.95 18.56 19.08
CA ASN A 557 11.13 19.42 19.26
C ASN A 557 11.94 19.09 20.54
N HIS A 558 11.26 18.75 21.63
CA HIS A 558 11.84 18.56 22.96
C HIS A 558 11.21 17.33 23.65
N PRO A 559 11.36 16.13 23.04
CA PRO A 559 10.71 14.91 23.53
C PRO A 559 11.14 14.56 24.97
N ASP A 560 12.33 15.00 25.40
CA ASP A 560 12.86 14.89 26.76
C ASP A 560 11.97 15.54 27.83
N ARG A 561 11.22 16.59 27.46
CA ARG A 561 10.32 17.30 28.37
C ARG A 561 8.94 16.62 28.48
N VAL A 562 8.58 15.82 27.49
CA VAL A 562 7.25 15.18 27.39
C VAL A 562 7.29 13.73 27.87
N PHE A 563 8.32 12.96 27.47
CA PHE A 563 8.31 11.51 27.61
C PHE A 563 8.09 11.04 29.05
N LYS A 564 8.70 11.71 30.04
CA LYS A 564 8.58 11.31 31.44
C LYS A 564 7.13 11.34 31.92
N HIS A 565 6.37 12.38 31.54
CA HIS A 565 4.96 12.50 31.91
C HIS A 565 4.10 11.41 31.25
N VAL A 566 4.41 11.06 30.00
CA VAL A 566 3.73 9.97 29.29
C VAL A 566 4.08 8.64 29.94
N CYS A 567 5.37 8.34 30.15
CA CYS A 567 5.83 7.10 30.77
C CYS A 567 5.27 6.88 32.17
N ASP A 568 5.33 7.91 33.03
CA ASP A 568 4.82 7.82 34.40
C ASP A 568 3.30 7.55 34.41
N PHE A 569 2.57 8.24 33.53
CA PHE A 569 1.13 8.02 33.37
C PHE A 569 0.81 6.60 32.88
N LEU A 570 1.50 6.13 31.83
CA LEU A 570 1.30 4.77 31.29
C LEU A 570 1.59 3.69 32.34
N ARG A 571 2.63 3.88 33.16
CA ARG A 571 2.96 2.95 34.26
C ARG A 571 1.94 2.96 35.39
N GLN A 572 1.33 4.11 35.66
CA GLN A 572 0.39 4.28 36.75
C GLN A 572 -1.01 3.75 36.42
N HIS A 573 -1.43 3.88 35.15
CA HIS A 573 -2.83 3.67 34.76
C HIS A 573 -3.03 2.63 33.66
N CYS A 574 -1.98 2.26 32.93
CA CYS A 574 -2.12 1.49 31.68
C CYS A 574 -1.29 0.20 31.66
N THR A 575 -0.59 -0.13 32.75
CA THR A 575 0.05 -1.44 32.98
C THR A 575 -0.99 -2.56 33.04
N ILE A 576 -0.63 -3.72 32.48
CA ILE A 576 -1.42 -4.96 32.48
C ILE A 576 -1.35 -5.61 33.85
#